data_AF-A0A371CPI0-F1
#
_entry.id   AF-A0A371CPI0-F1
#
_cell.length_a   1.000
_cell.length_b   1.000
_cell.length_c   1.000
_cell.angle_alpha   90.00
_cell.angle_beta   90.00
_cell.angle_gamma   90.00
#
_symmetry.space_group_name_H-M   'P 1'
#
loop_
_entity.id
_entity.type
_entity.pdbx_description
1 polymer ?
#
loop_
_entity_poly.entity_id
_entity_poly.type
_entity_poly.pdbx_seq_one_letter_code
_entity_poly.pdbx_strand_id
1 'polypeptide(L)'
;MYLPKEQILEALLFLGEDFVLHFHDTLTGPSHNQPDHFIGDIGQPLHVEAIEEGGNGISAKCSGESSTNLHAVWDTGMVTKHIDQSHGGTPQQYANDLVAEIKTGAFKSEAASWISCSSPTEPLSKRSPPGEILERELKALVHAHRSAQAITPLACPLVWAAESNAFDCSVVFDFTTGEDLCSGTYFANAIPVIDLQLAKQGFRLAAWLNVLFDGATKLP
;
A
#
# COMPACT_ATOMS: atom_id res chain seq x y z
N MET A 1 3.83 20.79 7.36
CA MET A 1 2.77 19.77 7.26
C MET A 1 2.82 18.87 8.47
N TYR A 2 1.82 18.95 9.35
CA TYR A 2 1.76 18.17 10.60
C TYR A 2 0.35 17.61 10.76
N LEU A 3 0.14 16.35 10.40
CA LEU A 3 -1.11 15.63 10.70
C LEU A 3 -1.10 15.22 12.18
N PRO A 4 -2.15 15.47 12.98
CA PRO A 4 -2.31 14.96 14.35
C PRO A 4 -2.02 13.46 14.49
N LYS A 5 -1.54 13.05 15.67
CA LYS A 5 -1.18 11.65 15.95
C LYS A 5 -2.40 10.74 15.80
N GLU A 6 -3.52 11.22 16.31
CA GLU A 6 -4.81 10.54 16.41
C GLU A 6 -5.36 10.23 15.02
N GLN A 7 -5.26 11.17 14.07
CA GLN A 7 -5.72 10.97 12.70
C GLN A 7 -4.90 9.95 11.92
N ILE A 8 -3.57 9.97 12.09
CA ILE A 8 -2.70 8.98 11.45
C ILE A 8 -2.96 7.60 12.06
N LEU A 9 -3.14 7.54 13.40
CA LEU A 9 -3.45 6.30 14.09
C LEU A 9 -4.78 5.71 13.61
N GLU A 10 -5.87 6.50 13.60
CA GLU A 10 -7.16 6.03 13.12
C GLU A 10 -7.09 5.53 11.68
N ALA A 11 -6.42 6.26 10.79
CA ALA A 11 -6.22 5.83 9.40
C ALA A 11 -5.45 4.51 9.30
N LEU A 12 -4.37 4.34 10.07
CA LEU A 12 -3.61 3.09 10.09
C LEU A 12 -4.41 1.92 10.67
N LEU A 13 -5.30 2.17 11.64
CA LEU A 13 -6.17 1.13 12.17
C LEU A 13 -7.23 0.71 11.16
N PHE A 14 -7.81 1.66 10.41
CA PHE A 14 -8.70 1.34 9.30
C PHE A 14 -8.01 0.42 8.28
N LEU A 15 -6.76 0.72 7.90
CA LEU A 15 -6.00 -0.16 7.00
C LEU A 15 -5.60 -1.50 7.65
N GLY A 16 -5.32 -1.50 8.95
CA GLY A 16 -4.83 -2.65 9.69
C GLY A 16 -5.90 -3.69 10.06
N GLU A 17 -7.16 -3.28 10.25
CA GLU A 17 -8.27 -4.23 10.47
C GLU A 17 -8.48 -5.13 9.24
N ASP A 18 -8.21 -4.64 8.04
CA ASP A 18 -8.25 -5.45 6.82
C ASP A 18 -6.97 -6.27 6.60
N PHE A 19 -5.81 -5.66 6.83
CA PHE A 19 -4.51 -6.30 6.58
C PHE A 19 -4.19 -7.44 7.58
N VAL A 20 -4.71 -7.37 8.80
CA VAL A 20 -4.35 -8.31 9.88
C VAL A 20 -5.52 -9.18 10.36
N LEU A 21 -6.77 -8.75 10.23
CA LEU A 21 -7.91 -9.44 10.86
C LEU A 21 -8.96 -10.03 9.90
N HIS A 22 -8.88 -9.85 8.58
CA HIS A 22 -9.94 -10.37 7.70
C HIS A 22 -9.51 -10.80 6.29
N PHE A 23 -8.95 -12.01 6.18
CA PHE A 23 -9.04 -12.82 4.94
C PHE A 23 -9.73 -14.18 5.15
N HIS A 24 -10.56 -14.32 6.20
CA HIS A 24 -11.36 -15.54 6.41
C HIS A 24 -12.89 -15.38 6.35
N ASP A 25 -13.46 -14.22 5.98
CA ASP A 25 -14.93 -14.17 5.82
C ASP A 25 -15.51 -13.16 4.80
N THR A 26 -14.76 -12.79 3.75
CA THR A 26 -15.28 -11.90 2.68
C THR A 26 -15.82 -12.61 1.44
N LEU A 27 -15.98 -13.93 1.46
CA LEU A 27 -16.71 -14.65 0.39
C LEU A 27 -18.24 -14.73 0.62
N THR A 28 -18.81 -14.08 1.65
CA THR A 28 -20.27 -14.06 1.85
C THR A 28 -20.92 -12.70 2.19
N GLY A 29 -20.15 -11.60 2.27
CA GLY A 29 -20.67 -10.24 2.47
C GLY A 29 -20.69 -9.39 1.19
N PRO A 30 -21.59 -8.41 1.03
CA PRO A 30 -21.59 -7.54 -0.14
C PRO A 30 -20.24 -6.83 -0.23
N SER A 31 -19.59 -6.91 -1.39
CA SER A 31 -18.33 -6.24 -1.73
C SER A 31 -18.43 -4.74 -1.40
N HIS A 32 -17.92 -4.35 -0.24
CA HIS A 32 -17.91 -2.95 0.19
C HIS A 32 -16.72 -2.26 -0.47
N ASN A 33 -16.98 -1.64 -1.63
CA ASN A 33 -16.09 -0.66 -2.26
C ASN A 33 -15.93 0.56 -1.32
N GLN A 34 -15.11 0.45 -0.29
CA GLN A 34 -14.74 1.60 0.54
C GLN A 34 -13.37 2.16 0.08
N PRO A 35 -13.25 3.48 -0.17
CA PRO A 35 -12.03 4.08 -0.68
C PRO A 35 -10.78 3.89 0.21
N ASP A 36 -10.97 3.66 1.50
CA ASP A 36 -9.95 3.31 2.48
C ASP A 36 -9.27 1.97 2.16
N HIS A 37 -10.04 0.93 1.79
CA HIS A 37 -9.48 -0.35 1.35
C HIS A 37 -8.56 -0.18 0.14
N PHE A 38 -9.02 0.55 -0.89
CA PHE A 38 -8.21 0.78 -2.10
C PHE A 38 -6.93 1.58 -1.83
N ILE A 39 -6.96 2.51 -0.87
CA ILE A 39 -5.76 3.25 -0.47
C ILE A 39 -4.79 2.31 0.25
N GLY A 40 -5.25 1.32 1.02
CA GLY A 40 -4.39 0.26 1.55
C GLY A 40 -3.76 -0.58 0.44
N ASP A 41 -4.61 -1.18 -0.39
CA ASP A 41 -4.25 -2.16 -1.43
C ASP A 41 -3.23 -1.62 -2.43
N ILE A 42 -3.34 -0.36 -2.84
CA ILE A 42 -2.40 0.24 -3.81
C ILE A 42 -0.97 0.37 -3.25
N GLY A 43 -0.80 0.25 -1.93
CA GLY A 43 0.49 0.19 -1.25
C GLY A 43 1.12 -1.20 -1.23
N GLN A 44 0.36 -2.26 -1.56
CA GLN A 44 0.88 -3.61 -1.68
C GLN A 44 1.46 -3.79 -3.10
N PRO A 45 2.77 -4.06 -3.27
CA PRO A 45 3.38 -4.16 -4.60
C PRO A 45 2.68 -5.15 -5.55
N LEU A 46 2.33 -6.34 -5.07
CA LEU A 46 1.67 -7.38 -5.86
C LEU A 46 0.21 -7.08 -6.20
N HIS A 47 -0.43 -6.08 -5.59
CA HIS A 47 -1.78 -5.61 -5.98
C HIS A 47 -1.73 -4.72 -7.23
N VAL A 48 -0.53 -4.29 -7.65
CA VAL A 48 -0.28 -3.49 -8.86
C VAL A 48 0.63 -4.20 -9.85
N GLU A 49 0.72 -5.54 -9.74
CA GLU A 49 1.53 -6.42 -10.59
C GLU A 49 0.65 -7.49 -11.27
N ALA A 50 1.01 -7.87 -12.50
CA ALA A 50 0.27 -8.83 -13.31
C ALA A 50 0.91 -10.24 -13.33
N ILE A 51 2.21 -10.35 -13.08
CA ILE A 51 2.94 -11.62 -13.07
C ILE A 51 2.24 -12.61 -12.14
N GLU A 52 1.86 -13.77 -12.69
CA GLU A 52 1.22 -14.87 -11.96
C GLU A 52 0.00 -14.40 -11.14
N GLU A 53 -0.81 -13.51 -11.72
CA GLU A 53 -2.00 -12.94 -11.07
C GLU A 53 -1.65 -12.23 -9.75
N GLY A 54 -0.62 -11.37 -9.79
CA GLY A 54 -0.08 -10.69 -8.61
C GLY A 54 0.65 -11.66 -7.68
N GLY A 55 1.34 -12.67 -8.21
CA GLY A 55 2.07 -13.66 -7.42
C GLY A 55 1.20 -14.75 -6.78
N ASN A 56 -0.11 -14.80 -7.07
CA ASN A 56 -0.99 -15.89 -6.61
C ASN A 56 -0.59 -17.25 -7.20
N GLY A 57 -0.06 -17.27 -8.43
CA GLY A 57 0.47 -18.47 -9.09
C GLY A 57 1.85 -18.93 -8.60
N ILE A 58 2.52 -18.15 -7.75
CA ILE A 58 3.88 -18.44 -7.27
C ILE A 58 3.80 -19.13 -5.91
N SER A 59 4.08 -20.43 -5.86
CA SER A 59 4.16 -21.18 -4.60
C SER A 59 5.27 -20.63 -3.70
N ALA A 60 4.96 -20.44 -2.43
CA ALA A 60 5.89 -19.92 -1.43
C ALA A 60 5.78 -20.70 -0.12
N LYS A 61 6.76 -20.51 0.77
CA LYS A 61 6.69 -20.98 2.15
C LYS A 61 6.76 -19.81 3.10
N CYS A 62 6.04 -19.89 4.20
CA CYS A 62 6.06 -18.89 5.25
C CYS A 62 5.86 -19.54 6.61
N SER A 63 6.80 -19.32 7.54
CA SER A 63 6.73 -19.81 8.92
C SER A 63 6.49 -21.31 9.01
N GLY A 64 7.14 -22.08 8.13
CA GLY A 64 7.03 -23.53 8.02
C GLY A 64 5.81 -24.04 7.23
N GLU A 65 4.84 -23.19 6.90
CA GLU A 65 3.73 -23.54 6.00
C GLU A 65 4.20 -23.52 4.54
N SER A 66 3.75 -24.49 3.74
CA SER A 66 4.14 -24.66 2.34
C SER A 66 2.96 -24.73 1.36
N SER A 67 1.73 -24.74 1.87
CA SER A 67 0.49 -24.58 1.11
C SER A 67 0.07 -23.12 1.06
N THR A 68 0.98 -22.24 0.61
CA THR A 68 0.71 -20.80 0.42
C THR A 68 1.35 -20.29 -0.88
N ASN A 69 1.10 -19.03 -1.23
CA ASN A 69 1.64 -18.36 -2.41
C ASN A 69 2.28 -17.01 -2.05
N LEU A 70 3.07 -16.45 -2.97
CA LEU A 70 3.81 -15.20 -2.76
C LEU A 70 2.88 -14.04 -2.35
N HIS A 71 1.72 -13.94 -2.99
CA HIS A 71 0.72 -12.92 -2.68
C HIS A 71 0.27 -12.98 -1.22
N ALA A 72 -0.19 -14.14 -0.75
CA ALA A 72 -0.63 -14.36 0.62
C ALA A 72 0.48 -14.18 1.66
N VAL A 73 1.74 -14.45 1.28
CA VAL A 73 2.90 -14.19 2.13
C VAL A 73 3.11 -12.69 2.35
N TRP A 74 2.95 -11.87 1.31
CA TRP A 74 3.05 -10.40 1.40
C TRP A 74 1.83 -9.76 2.07
N ASP A 75 0.62 -10.24 1.75
CA ASP A 75 -0.63 -9.72 2.32
C ASP A 75 -0.77 -9.99 3.82
N THR A 76 -0.37 -11.18 4.26
CA THR A 76 -0.70 -11.64 5.62
C THR A 76 0.47 -12.30 6.31
N GLY A 77 1.17 -13.22 5.65
CA GLY A 77 2.17 -14.06 6.29
C GLY A 77 3.28 -13.29 7.01
N MET A 78 3.97 -12.40 6.29
CA MET A 78 5.08 -11.62 6.85
C MET A 78 4.61 -10.59 7.87
N VAL A 79 3.43 -10.02 7.61
CA VAL A 79 2.78 -8.99 8.42
C VAL A 79 2.42 -9.53 9.80
N THR A 80 1.62 -10.60 9.84
CA THR A 80 1.19 -11.24 11.08
C THR A 80 2.41 -11.64 11.89
N LYS A 81 3.42 -12.24 11.24
CA LYS A 81 4.67 -12.60 11.90
C LYS A 81 5.37 -11.39 12.50
N HIS A 82 5.47 -10.29 11.76
CA HIS A 82 6.13 -9.08 12.24
C HIS A 82 5.38 -8.47 13.43
N ILE A 83 4.05 -8.44 13.38
CA ILE A 83 3.21 -7.98 14.48
C ILE A 83 3.43 -8.82 15.74
N ASP A 84 3.39 -10.14 15.60
CA ASP A 84 3.59 -11.09 16.70
C ASP A 84 4.99 -11.00 17.31
N GLN A 85 6.01 -10.84 16.48
CA GLN A 85 7.42 -10.89 16.92
C GLN A 85 7.95 -9.55 17.42
N SER A 86 7.48 -8.43 16.85
CA SER A 86 8.13 -7.11 17.01
C SER A 86 7.21 -6.03 17.55
N HIS A 87 5.88 -6.19 17.45
CA HIS A 87 4.91 -5.14 17.78
C HIS A 87 3.86 -5.59 18.80
N GLY A 88 4.24 -6.45 19.75
CA GLY A 88 3.38 -6.83 20.86
C GLY A 88 2.13 -7.64 20.46
N GLY A 89 2.10 -8.22 19.26
CA GLY A 89 1.06 -9.14 18.81
C GLY A 89 -0.31 -8.51 18.55
N THR A 90 -0.39 -7.19 18.37
CA THR A 90 -1.66 -6.53 18.04
C THR A 90 -1.49 -5.53 16.89
N PRO A 91 -2.46 -5.46 15.95
CA PRO A 91 -2.47 -4.41 14.93
C PRO A 91 -2.43 -3.01 15.52
N GLN A 92 -3.09 -2.84 16.68
CA GLN A 92 -3.14 -1.57 17.40
C GLN A 92 -1.76 -1.07 17.82
N GLN A 93 -0.93 -1.96 18.36
CA GLN A 93 0.42 -1.61 18.76
C GLN A 93 1.32 -1.36 17.54
N TYR A 94 1.18 -2.16 16.48
CA TYR A 94 1.91 -1.93 15.24
C TYR A 94 1.58 -0.58 14.60
N ALA A 95 0.30 -0.21 14.54
CA ALA A 95 -0.12 1.11 14.08
C ALA A 95 0.46 2.24 14.95
N ASN A 96 0.49 2.07 16.28
CA ASN A 96 1.12 3.03 17.19
C ASN A 96 2.62 3.19 16.92
N ASP A 97 3.32 2.10 16.63
CA ASP A 97 4.76 2.10 16.34
C ASP A 97 5.04 2.79 14.99
N LEU A 98 4.26 2.51 13.95
CA LEU A 98 4.34 3.23 12.67
C LEU A 98 4.07 4.73 12.84
N VAL A 99 3.12 5.13 13.69
CA VAL A 99 2.90 6.53 14.03
C VAL A 99 4.13 7.15 14.71
N ALA A 100 4.80 6.41 15.59
CA ALA A 100 6.03 6.87 16.22
C ALA A 100 7.16 7.05 15.19
N GLU A 101 7.29 6.14 14.22
CA GLU A 101 8.23 6.26 13.11
C GLU A 101 7.95 7.49 12.24
N ILE A 102 6.69 7.74 11.89
CA ILE A 102 6.25 8.92 11.12
C ILE A 102 6.51 10.23 11.89
N LYS A 103 6.27 10.25 13.19
CA LYS A 103 6.35 11.48 14.00
C LYS A 103 7.77 11.82 14.43
N THR A 104 8.52 10.80 14.81
CA THR A 104 9.77 10.95 15.55
C THR A 104 10.89 10.04 15.08
N GLY A 105 10.58 8.94 14.39
CA GLY A 105 11.56 7.96 13.93
C GLY A 105 12.03 8.18 12.49
N ALA A 106 12.31 7.07 11.80
CA ALA A 106 12.95 7.04 10.48
C ALA A 106 12.15 7.79 9.42
N PHE A 107 10.82 7.67 9.45
CA PHE A 107 9.94 8.22 8.42
C PHE A 107 9.68 9.72 8.55
N LYS A 108 10.05 10.34 9.68
CA LYS A 108 9.76 11.76 9.95
C LYS A 108 10.22 12.71 8.85
N SER A 109 11.41 12.47 8.29
CA SER A 109 11.99 13.36 7.28
C SER A 109 11.34 13.22 5.90
N GLU A 110 10.69 12.08 5.64
CA GLU A 110 10.12 11.72 4.35
C GLU A 110 8.60 11.95 4.32
N ALA A 111 7.93 11.81 5.46
CA ALA A 111 6.46 11.82 5.59
C ALA A 111 5.78 13.00 4.90
N ALA A 112 6.37 14.20 4.99
CA ALA A 112 5.81 15.40 4.34
C ALA A 112 5.74 15.26 2.80
N SER A 113 6.67 14.52 2.19
CA SER A 113 6.70 14.32 0.73
C SER A 113 5.64 13.33 0.25
N TRP A 114 5.18 12.42 1.10
CA TRP A 114 4.25 11.34 0.73
C TRP A 114 2.86 11.84 0.32
N ILE A 115 2.50 13.06 0.73
CA ILE A 115 1.23 13.73 0.39
C ILE A 115 1.42 14.92 -0.57
N SER A 116 2.59 15.01 -1.21
CA SER A 116 2.80 15.89 -2.37
C SER A 116 1.84 15.54 -3.52
N CYS A 117 1.41 14.28 -3.61
CA CYS A 117 0.29 13.82 -4.42
C CYS A 117 -0.72 13.09 -3.53
N SER A 118 -1.74 13.81 -3.05
CA SER A 118 -2.72 13.29 -2.08
C SER A 118 -4.16 13.22 -2.58
N SER A 119 -4.46 13.77 -3.75
CA SER A 119 -5.83 13.79 -4.28
C SER A 119 -6.16 12.50 -5.03
N PRO A 120 -7.03 11.62 -4.49
CA PRO A 120 -7.38 10.38 -5.17
C PRO A 120 -8.38 10.61 -6.30
N THR A 121 -9.05 11.77 -6.36
CA THR A 121 -10.09 12.07 -7.36
C THR A 121 -9.63 13.05 -8.44
N GLU A 122 -8.41 13.59 -8.34
CA GLU A 122 -7.88 14.51 -9.35
C GLU A 122 -7.60 13.78 -10.67
N PRO A 123 -8.23 14.19 -11.80
CA PRO A 123 -7.93 13.62 -13.10
C PRO A 123 -6.50 13.90 -13.51
N LEU A 124 -5.83 12.92 -14.11
CA LEU A 124 -4.49 13.05 -14.67
C LEU A 124 -4.34 14.23 -15.63
N SER A 125 -5.39 14.58 -16.38
CA SER A 125 -5.37 15.69 -17.33
C SER A 125 -5.23 17.08 -16.70
N LYS A 126 -5.46 17.22 -15.39
CA LYS A 126 -5.39 18.52 -14.68
C LYS A 126 -4.03 18.78 -14.04
N ARG A 127 -3.26 17.73 -13.76
CA ARG A 127 -1.94 17.80 -13.13
C ARG A 127 -0.88 17.46 -14.18
N SER A 128 -0.55 18.40 -15.06
CA SER A 128 0.59 18.25 -15.97
C SER A 128 1.89 18.12 -15.13
N PRO A 129 2.60 16.98 -15.12
CA PRO A 129 3.91 16.89 -14.49
C PRO A 129 5.00 17.44 -15.43
N PRO A 130 6.11 17.99 -14.92
CA PRO A 130 7.27 18.24 -15.75
C PRO A 130 7.98 16.90 -16.06
N GLY A 131 7.83 16.37 -17.28
CA GLY A 131 8.56 15.17 -17.75
C GLY A 131 7.82 14.38 -18.85
N GLU A 132 8.20 14.58 -20.11
CA GLU A 132 7.48 14.19 -21.34
C GLU A 132 7.46 12.69 -21.75
N ILE A 133 7.66 11.74 -20.83
CA ILE A 133 7.73 10.31 -21.18
C ILE A 133 6.52 9.54 -20.62
N LEU A 134 6.29 9.61 -19.30
CA LEU A 134 5.18 8.90 -18.66
C LEU A 134 3.80 9.36 -19.18
N GLU A 135 3.64 10.67 -19.44
CA GLU A 135 2.40 11.21 -20.00
C GLU A 135 2.12 10.66 -21.41
N ARG A 136 3.16 10.44 -22.22
CA ARG A 136 3.03 9.95 -23.60
C ARG A 136 2.65 8.48 -23.62
N GLU A 137 3.32 7.67 -22.80
CA GLU A 137 3.07 6.24 -22.67
C GLU A 137 1.69 5.98 -22.06
N LEU A 138 1.30 6.75 -21.04
CA LEU A 138 -0.01 6.63 -20.40
C LEU A 138 -1.15 7.14 -21.29
N LYS A 139 -0.97 8.24 -22.02
CA LYS A 139 -1.95 8.68 -23.03
C LYS A 139 -2.09 7.66 -24.17
N ALA A 140 -0.99 7.04 -24.60
CA ALA A 140 -1.02 5.99 -25.62
C ALA A 140 -1.79 4.75 -25.13
N LEU A 141 -1.55 4.31 -23.89
CA LEU A 141 -2.28 3.20 -23.24
C LEU A 141 -3.78 3.51 -23.13
N VAL A 142 -4.14 4.69 -22.64
CA VAL A 142 -5.55 5.14 -22.50
C VAL A 142 -6.24 5.28 -23.86
N HIS A 143 -5.53 5.72 -24.90
CA HIS A 143 -6.09 5.80 -26.26
C HIS A 143 -6.22 4.43 -26.93
N ALA A 144 -5.31 3.50 -26.66
CA ALA A 144 -5.36 2.15 -27.21
C ALA A 144 -6.52 1.30 -26.63
N HIS A 145 -6.92 1.55 -25.38
CA HIS A 145 -7.99 0.81 -24.68
C HIS A 145 -9.41 1.37 -24.88
N ARG A 146 -9.67 2.15 -25.93
CA ARG A 146 -11.03 2.63 -26.26
C ARG A 146 -11.94 1.50 -26.79
N SER A 147 -12.28 0.56 -25.91
CA SER A 147 -13.46 -0.29 -26.01
C SER A 147 -13.79 -0.91 -24.65
N ALA A 148 -14.17 -0.09 -23.66
CA ALA A 148 -15.15 -0.37 -22.59
C ALA A 148 -15.04 0.74 -21.52
N GLN A 149 -16.02 1.65 -21.45
CA GLN A 149 -16.15 2.75 -20.47
C GLN A 149 -14.94 3.68 -20.29
N ALA A 150 -15.13 4.98 -20.50
CA ALA A 150 -14.06 5.97 -20.34
C ALA A 150 -13.67 6.12 -18.86
N ILE A 151 -12.77 5.26 -18.37
CA ILE A 151 -12.14 5.41 -17.06
C ILE A 151 -11.30 6.68 -17.12
N THR A 152 -11.59 7.64 -16.24
CA THR A 152 -10.75 8.84 -16.09
C THR A 152 -9.59 8.46 -15.18
N PRO A 153 -8.34 8.37 -15.69
CA PRO A 153 -7.20 8.04 -14.85
C PRO A 153 -6.98 9.13 -13.79
N LEU A 154 -6.74 8.70 -12.56
CA LEU A 154 -6.55 9.57 -11.40
C LEU A 154 -5.06 9.78 -11.18
N ALA A 155 -4.64 11.04 -10.98
CA ALA A 155 -3.23 11.42 -11.02
C ALA A 155 -2.42 10.80 -9.87
N CYS A 156 -2.90 10.90 -8.63
CA CYS A 156 -2.16 10.43 -7.46
C CYS A 156 -2.21 8.93 -7.21
N PRO A 157 -3.35 8.24 -7.41
CA PRO A 157 -3.36 6.79 -7.34
C PRO A 157 -2.34 6.15 -8.28
N LEU A 158 -2.15 6.68 -9.50
CA LEU A 158 -1.13 6.19 -10.42
C LEU A 158 0.31 6.41 -9.90
N VAL A 159 0.58 7.52 -9.21
CA VAL A 159 1.87 7.76 -8.56
C VAL A 159 2.09 6.75 -7.44
N TRP A 160 1.07 6.48 -6.62
CA TRP A 160 1.16 5.52 -5.51
C TRP A 160 1.38 4.09 -6.02
N ALA A 161 0.65 3.70 -7.07
CA ALA A 161 0.82 2.41 -7.75
C ALA A 161 2.24 2.26 -8.31
N ALA A 162 2.77 3.29 -8.99
CA ALA A 162 4.13 3.26 -9.53
C ALA A 162 5.20 3.17 -8.43
N GLU A 163 5.01 3.88 -7.31
CA GLU A 163 5.90 3.76 -6.15
C GLU A 163 5.87 2.36 -5.54
N SER A 164 4.69 1.74 -5.44
CA SER A 164 4.50 0.40 -4.90
C SER A 164 5.14 -0.67 -5.80
N ASN A 165 4.82 -0.63 -7.11
CA ASN A 165 5.35 -1.56 -8.11
C ASN A 165 6.89 -1.51 -8.24
N ALA A 166 7.53 -0.37 -7.92
CA ALA A 166 8.99 -0.28 -7.93
C ALA A 166 9.66 -1.26 -6.94
N PHE A 167 8.95 -1.68 -5.88
CA PHE A 167 9.44 -2.70 -4.95
C PHE A 167 9.37 -4.11 -5.52
N ASP A 168 8.57 -4.35 -6.57
CA ASP A 168 8.49 -5.68 -7.19
C ASP A 168 9.85 -6.11 -7.74
N CYS A 169 10.49 -5.20 -8.48
CA CYS A 169 11.79 -5.43 -9.11
C CYS A 169 12.97 -5.45 -8.12
N SER A 170 12.85 -4.79 -6.98
CA SER A 170 13.97 -4.61 -6.04
C SER A 170 13.91 -5.52 -4.82
N VAL A 171 12.72 -6.00 -4.43
CA VAL A 171 12.52 -6.75 -3.20
C VAL A 171 11.60 -7.95 -3.39
N VAL A 172 10.41 -7.76 -3.97
CA VAL A 172 9.37 -8.81 -3.98
C VAL A 172 9.82 -10.06 -4.72
N PHE A 173 10.42 -9.91 -5.90
CA PHE A 173 10.88 -11.05 -6.70
C PHE A 173 12.32 -11.48 -6.41
N ASP A 174 13.01 -10.87 -5.42
CA ASP A 174 14.39 -11.22 -5.03
C ASP A 174 14.42 -12.32 -3.96
N PHE A 175 13.82 -13.47 -4.26
CA PHE A 175 13.84 -14.66 -3.39
C PHE A 175 14.42 -15.89 -4.10
N THR A 176 14.91 -16.82 -3.30
CA THR A 176 15.33 -18.16 -3.71
C THR A 176 14.16 -19.12 -3.64
N THR A 177 13.83 -19.76 -4.76
CA THR A 177 12.74 -20.75 -4.82
C THR A 177 12.88 -21.82 -3.75
N GLY A 178 11.82 -22.02 -2.96
CA GLY A 178 11.73 -23.06 -1.94
C GLY A 178 12.23 -22.67 -0.55
N GLU A 179 12.80 -21.47 -0.38
CA GLU A 179 13.09 -20.89 0.93
C GLU A 179 11.82 -20.47 1.68
N ASP A 180 11.93 -20.27 2.99
CA ASP A 180 10.86 -19.73 3.82
C ASP A 180 10.95 -18.20 3.86
N LEU A 181 10.06 -17.54 3.14
CA LEU A 181 10.03 -16.09 2.93
C LEU A 181 9.69 -15.31 4.20
N CYS A 182 9.10 -15.96 5.20
CA CYS A 182 8.85 -15.34 6.50
C CYS A 182 10.07 -15.51 7.44
N SER A 183 11.25 -15.76 6.91
CA SER A 183 12.48 -15.88 7.68
C SER A 183 13.69 -15.38 6.90
N GLY A 184 14.84 -15.32 7.58
CA GLY A 184 16.12 -15.04 6.92
C GLY A 184 16.21 -13.66 6.27
N THR A 185 17.00 -13.57 5.22
CA THR A 185 17.34 -12.31 4.55
C THR A 185 16.16 -11.74 3.77
N TYR A 186 15.35 -12.58 3.13
CA TYR A 186 14.18 -12.10 2.40
C TYR A 186 13.22 -11.34 3.31
N PHE A 187 12.84 -11.95 4.44
CA PHE A 187 11.99 -11.31 5.45
C PHE A 187 12.62 -10.00 5.96
N ALA A 188 13.91 -10.01 6.29
CA ALA A 188 14.61 -8.81 6.77
C ALA A 188 14.63 -7.66 5.74
N ASN A 189 14.62 -7.97 4.44
CA ASN A 189 14.56 -6.98 3.37
C ASN A 189 13.13 -6.52 3.07
N ALA A 190 12.14 -7.41 3.22
CA ALA A 190 10.73 -7.11 2.94
C ALA A 190 10.07 -6.26 4.02
N ILE A 191 10.39 -6.48 5.31
CA ILE A 191 9.75 -5.76 6.43
C ILE A 191 9.88 -4.23 6.32
N PRO A 192 11.06 -3.64 6.05
CA PRO A 192 11.17 -2.20 5.87
C PRO A 192 10.29 -1.64 4.73
N VAL A 193 10.04 -2.43 3.68
CA VAL A 193 9.14 -2.05 2.58
C VAL A 193 7.69 -2.10 3.05
N ILE A 194 7.29 -3.16 3.76
CA ILE A 194 5.95 -3.30 4.33
C ILE A 194 5.65 -2.14 5.29
N ASP A 195 6.56 -1.85 6.23
CA ASP A 195 6.43 -0.74 7.17
C ASP A 195 6.25 0.60 6.44
N LEU A 196 7.10 0.86 5.43
CA LEU A 196 7.06 2.09 4.66
C LEU A 196 5.74 2.24 3.91
N GLN A 197 5.28 1.19 3.24
CA GLN A 197 4.06 1.23 2.44
C GLN A 197 2.83 1.40 3.33
N LEU A 198 2.71 0.65 4.44
CA LEU A 198 1.63 0.85 5.42
C LEU A 198 1.64 2.27 6.00
N ALA A 199 2.81 2.77 6.41
CA ALA A 199 2.96 4.12 6.92
C ALA A 199 2.55 5.18 5.89
N LYS A 200 2.97 5.03 4.63
CA LYS A 200 2.59 5.92 3.52
C LYS A 200 1.08 5.92 3.30
N GLN A 201 0.46 4.75 3.22
CA GLN A 201 -0.97 4.64 2.91
C GLN A 201 -1.82 5.17 4.07
N GLY A 202 -1.47 4.87 5.32
CA GLY A 202 -2.13 5.44 6.50
C GLY A 202 -2.02 6.96 6.54
N PHE A 203 -0.84 7.50 6.22
CA PHE A 203 -0.63 8.95 6.16
C PHE A 203 -1.40 9.63 5.01
N ARG A 204 -1.47 8.98 3.84
CA ARG A 204 -2.27 9.43 2.67
C ARG A 204 -3.77 9.41 2.97
N LEU A 205 -4.26 8.34 3.59
CA LEU A 205 -5.66 8.21 4.01
C LEU A 205 -6.03 9.31 5.02
N ALA A 206 -5.21 9.52 6.06
CA ALA A 206 -5.44 10.60 7.03
C ALA A 206 -5.49 11.98 6.36
N ALA A 207 -4.57 12.27 5.43
CA ALA A 207 -4.58 13.52 4.68
C ALA A 207 -5.84 13.67 3.80
N TRP A 208 -6.28 12.58 3.16
CA TRP A 208 -7.46 12.60 2.31
C TRP A 208 -8.76 12.80 3.11
N LEU A 209 -8.91 12.11 4.24
CA LEU A 209 -10.05 12.28 5.14
C LEU A 209 -10.14 13.73 5.66
N ASN A 210 -9.02 14.35 6.00
CA ASN A 210 -9.01 15.77 6.38
C ASN A 210 -9.53 16.67 5.27
N VAL A 211 -9.10 16.47 4.02
CA VAL A 211 -9.61 17.24 2.87
C VAL A 211 -11.11 17.05 2.68
N LEU A 212 -11.62 15.82 2.87
CA LEU A 212 -13.05 15.53 2.74
C LEU A 212 -13.88 16.19 3.83
N PHE A 213 -13.46 16.12 5.10
CA PHE A 213 -14.27 16.59 6.23
C PHE A 213 -14.10 18.09 6.52
N ASP A 214 -12.94 18.69 6.24
CA ASP A 214 -12.69 20.11 6.50
C ASP A 214 -13.17 21.02 5.35
N GLY A 215 -13.58 20.45 4.21
CA GLY A 215 -14.14 21.19 3.06
C GLY A 215 -13.19 22.17 2.37
N ALA A 216 -11.94 22.24 2.82
CA ALA A 216 -10.87 23.02 2.21
C ALA A 216 -9.75 22.06 1.78
N THR A 217 -9.30 22.15 0.53
CA THR A 217 -8.07 21.49 0.04
C THR A 217 -6.78 22.02 0.70
N LYS A 218 -6.92 22.75 1.81
CA LYS A 218 -5.82 23.27 2.60
C LYS A 218 -5.36 22.19 3.58
N LEU A 219 -4.60 21.24 3.06
CA LEU A 219 -3.63 20.54 3.89
C LEU A 219 -2.71 21.61 4.53
N PRO A 220 -2.49 21.61 5.86
CA PRO A 220 -1.62 22.60 6.51
C PRO A 220 -0.15 22.51 6.07
#